data_AF-E1V3Y0-F1
#
_entry.id   AF-E1V3Y0-F1
#
_cell.length_a   1.000
_cell.length_b   1.000
_cell.length_c   1.000
_cell.angle_alpha   90.00
_cell.angle_beta   90.00
_cell.angle_gamma   90.00
#
_symmetry.space_group_name_H-M   'P 1'
#
loop_
_entity.id
_entity.type
_entity.pdbx_description
1 polymer ?
#
loop_
_entity_poly.entity_id
_entity_poly.type
_entity_poly.pdbx_seq_one_letter_code
_entity_poly.pdbx_strand_id
1 'polypeptide(L)'
;MRLAHHLFTIILLTLPGIAAALEPEVQAAKDEGMQLYNIGESTRALPYLEQAAEAGDVEAMYYMGEAERRQKMGGMTLKAMNWYLKAAEQGDPYAMLRLFEGGACIAGDECPEDAEGWREKALAETLPRAEAGDTDAMLALYHVYRLMDDRGEGVDWLEKAAEAGNPEAQTRLGMNIRGGQGWYFLESRRLEAAEEWFRKAAEQGYVPAMDALSAVLSNLERYEEAWEWTVKSSEGGDLNGRKWLANCYLDPDDAPRCNTEKKPVIGWAILYAINEEVGGPSSERSMRLRRDQVTDEQREEAKSIADEWLHKQPPLSNFPPRFGF
;
A
#
# COMPACT_ATOMS: atom_id res chain seq x y z
N MET A 1 -60.98 13.51 -37.34
CA MET A 1 -59.69 12.92 -37.78
C MET A 1 -58.66 14.05 -37.80
N ARG A 2 -57.53 14.09 -37.12
CA ARG A 2 -56.78 13.18 -36.23
C ARG A 2 -55.96 14.10 -35.30
N LEU A 3 -55.91 13.81 -34.01
CA LEU A 3 -54.96 14.43 -33.06
C LEU A 3 -53.62 13.70 -33.19
N ALA A 4 -52.56 14.41 -33.57
CA ALA A 4 -51.20 13.88 -33.55
C ALA A 4 -50.58 14.13 -32.17
N HIS A 5 -50.48 13.09 -31.36
CA HIS A 5 -49.63 13.07 -30.16
C HIS A 5 -48.19 12.82 -30.61
N HIS A 6 -47.33 13.83 -30.49
CA HIS A 6 -45.89 13.63 -30.61
C HIS A 6 -45.36 13.13 -29.26
N LEU A 7 -45.07 11.82 -29.17
CA LEU A 7 -44.22 11.28 -28.12
C LEU A 7 -42.79 11.79 -28.33
N PHE A 8 -42.29 12.58 -27.38
CA PHE A 8 -40.88 12.92 -27.28
C PHE A 8 -40.18 11.77 -26.56
N THR A 9 -39.57 10.86 -27.31
CA THR A 9 -38.68 9.83 -26.75
C THR A 9 -37.37 10.50 -26.39
N ILE A 10 -37.13 10.72 -25.11
CA ILE A 10 -35.80 11.15 -24.61
C ILE A 10 -34.89 9.92 -24.69
N ILE A 11 -34.01 9.90 -25.70
CA ILE A 11 -32.92 8.93 -25.78
C ILE A 11 -31.84 9.44 -24.82
N LEU A 12 -31.70 8.79 -23.65
CA LEU A 12 -30.56 8.97 -22.77
C LEU A 12 -29.33 8.41 -23.48
N LEU A 13 -28.50 9.31 -24.04
CA LEU A 13 -27.15 8.98 -24.49
C LEU A 13 -26.29 8.76 -23.25
N THR A 14 -26.11 7.51 -22.84
CA THR A 14 -25.09 7.13 -21.86
C THR A 14 -23.72 7.27 -22.54
N LEU A 15 -23.00 8.34 -22.22
CA LEU A 15 -21.59 8.46 -22.58
C LEU A 15 -20.80 7.36 -21.86
N PRO A 16 -20.08 6.48 -22.56
CA PRO A 16 -19.18 5.55 -21.90
C PRO A 16 -17.97 6.32 -21.38
N GLY A 17 -17.63 6.17 -20.10
CA GLY A 17 -16.30 6.56 -19.60
C GLY A 17 -16.24 7.61 -18.49
N ILE A 18 -17.35 7.97 -17.84
CA ILE A 18 -17.27 8.58 -16.50
C ILE A 18 -17.69 7.49 -15.53
N ALA A 19 -16.72 6.85 -14.86
CA ALA A 19 -17.03 6.08 -13.66
C ALA A 19 -17.80 7.03 -12.73
N ALA A 20 -19.06 6.71 -12.44
CA ALA A 20 -19.83 7.52 -11.54
C ALA A 20 -19.08 7.58 -10.20
N ALA A 21 -18.87 8.79 -9.68
CA ALA A 21 -18.30 8.94 -8.34
C ALA A 21 -19.18 8.16 -7.36
N LEU A 22 -18.55 7.43 -6.43
CA LEU A 22 -19.27 6.72 -5.39
C LEU A 22 -20.11 7.71 -4.58
N GLU A 23 -21.27 7.25 -4.12
CA GLU A 23 -22.05 8.00 -3.13
C GLU A 23 -21.17 8.28 -1.90
N PRO A 24 -21.27 9.46 -1.27
CA PRO A 24 -20.35 9.86 -0.19
C PRO A 24 -20.25 8.85 0.96
N GLU A 25 -21.36 8.19 1.30
CA GLU A 25 -21.40 7.16 2.33
C GLU A 25 -20.60 5.90 1.92
N VAL A 26 -20.69 5.51 0.65
CA VAL A 26 -19.96 4.37 0.09
C VAL A 26 -18.47 4.68 -0.02
N GLN A 27 -18.11 5.92 -0.38
CA GLN A 27 -16.71 6.36 -0.38
C GLN A 27 -16.13 6.36 1.04
N ALA A 28 -16.87 6.87 2.04
CA ALA A 28 -16.42 6.85 3.43
C ALA A 28 -16.22 5.41 3.94
N ALA A 29 -17.13 4.49 3.58
CA ALA A 29 -16.96 3.07 3.88
C ALA A 29 -15.71 2.51 3.20
N LYS A 30 -15.47 2.80 1.92
CA LYS A 30 -14.24 2.38 1.22
C LYS A 30 -12.99 2.84 1.96
N ASP A 31 -12.94 4.12 2.37
CA ASP A 31 -11.79 4.70 3.06
C ASP A 31 -11.53 4.00 4.42
N GLU A 32 -12.59 3.70 5.19
CA GLU A 32 -12.48 2.94 6.44
C GLU A 32 -12.01 1.50 6.20
N GLY A 33 -12.55 0.84 5.18
CA GLY A 33 -12.11 -0.50 4.76
C GLY A 33 -10.64 -0.55 4.37
N MET A 34 -10.17 0.45 3.61
CA MET A 34 -8.78 0.57 3.20
C MET A 34 -7.85 0.86 4.39
N GLN A 35 -8.26 1.71 5.33
CA GLN A 35 -7.52 1.93 6.57
C GLN A 35 -7.33 0.62 7.35
N LEU A 36 -8.40 -0.15 7.55
CA LEU A 36 -8.34 -1.44 8.24
C LEU A 36 -7.44 -2.43 7.49
N TYR A 37 -7.56 -2.51 6.17
CA TYR A 37 -6.69 -3.37 5.35
C TYR A 37 -5.21 -3.00 5.50
N ASN A 38 -4.90 -1.71 5.53
CA ASN A 38 -3.54 -1.17 5.60
C ASN A 38 -2.85 -1.44 6.94
N ILE A 39 -3.61 -1.58 8.04
CA ILE A 39 -3.07 -1.99 9.35
C ILE A 39 -3.06 -3.51 9.56
N GLY A 40 -3.53 -4.29 8.57
CA GLY A 40 -3.54 -5.75 8.61
C GLY A 40 -4.85 -6.38 9.11
N GLU A 41 -5.87 -5.56 9.39
CA GLU A 41 -7.20 -5.97 9.86
C GLU A 41 -8.11 -6.36 8.68
N SER A 42 -7.61 -7.25 7.80
CA SER A 42 -8.28 -7.60 6.55
C SER A 42 -9.66 -8.22 6.74
N THR A 43 -9.92 -8.92 7.85
CA THR A 43 -11.26 -9.47 8.16
C THR A 43 -12.25 -8.35 8.49
N ARG A 44 -11.83 -7.33 9.25
CA ARG A 44 -12.67 -6.18 9.59
C ARG A 44 -12.91 -5.27 8.40
N ALA A 45 -11.99 -5.24 7.44
CA ALA A 45 -12.11 -4.44 6.21
C ALA A 45 -13.25 -4.92 5.28
N LEU A 46 -13.55 -6.23 5.27
CA LEU A 46 -14.50 -6.86 4.32
C LEU A 46 -15.86 -6.16 4.21
N PRO A 47 -16.65 -5.96 5.28
CA PRO A 47 -17.99 -5.35 5.16
C PRO A 47 -17.97 -3.91 4.66
N TYR A 48 -16.85 -3.22 4.78
CA TYR A 48 -16.69 -1.85 4.31
C TYR A 48 -16.30 -1.81 2.83
N LEU A 49 -15.31 -2.63 2.45
CA LEU A 49 -14.87 -2.76 1.06
C LEU A 49 -15.97 -3.36 0.16
N GLU A 50 -16.81 -4.25 0.69
CA GLU A 50 -17.91 -4.89 -0.04
C GLU A 50 -18.89 -3.86 -0.61
N GLN A 51 -19.21 -2.79 0.16
CA GLN A 51 -20.14 -1.75 -0.28
C GLN A 51 -19.66 -1.04 -1.54
N ALA A 52 -18.38 -0.65 -1.59
CA ALA A 52 -17.79 -0.01 -2.76
C ALA A 52 -17.60 -0.99 -3.92
N ALA A 53 -17.20 -2.23 -3.62
CA ALA A 53 -17.05 -3.27 -4.62
C ALA A 53 -18.39 -3.62 -5.29
N GLU A 54 -19.49 -3.70 -4.54
CA GLU A 54 -20.85 -3.91 -5.07
C GLU A 54 -21.37 -2.70 -5.85
N ALA A 55 -20.94 -1.49 -5.49
CA ALA A 55 -21.22 -0.26 -6.22
C ALA A 55 -20.41 -0.12 -7.53
N GLY A 56 -19.52 -1.07 -7.84
CA GLY A 56 -18.76 -1.11 -9.10
C GLY A 56 -17.32 -0.60 -9.00
N ASP A 57 -16.83 -0.22 -7.81
CA ASP A 57 -15.46 0.27 -7.64
C ASP A 57 -14.43 -0.85 -7.83
N VAL A 58 -13.64 -0.74 -8.90
CA VAL A 58 -12.68 -1.77 -9.34
C VAL A 58 -11.57 -1.99 -8.31
N GLU A 59 -11.10 -0.93 -7.65
CA GLU A 59 -10.07 -1.01 -6.62
C GLU A 59 -10.58 -1.75 -5.39
N ALA A 60 -11.79 -1.44 -4.92
CA ALA A 60 -12.44 -2.16 -3.83
C ALA A 60 -12.70 -3.62 -4.20
N MET A 61 -13.06 -3.94 -5.45
CA MET A 61 -13.14 -5.34 -5.90
C MET A 61 -11.78 -6.04 -5.78
N TYR A 62 -10.68 -5.40 -6.20
CA TYR A 62 -9.34 -5.95 -6.04
C TYR A 62 -8.99 -6.20 -4.57
N TYR A 63 -9.19 -5.21 -3.71
CA TYR A 63 -8.88 -5.31 -2.28
C TYR A 63 -9.81 -6.24 -1.51
N MET A 64 -11.06 -6.44 -1.96
CA MET A 64 -11.93 -7.53 -1.50
C MET A 64 -11.30 -8.89 -1.78
N GLY A 65 -10.77 -9.08 -2.99
CA GLY A 65 -10.01 -10.27 -3.36
C GLY A 65 -8.81 -10.51 -2.43
N GLU A 66 -8.00 -9.46 -2.19
CA GLU A 66 -6.83 -9.56 -1.30
C GLU A 66 -7.22 -9.83 0.17
N ALA A 67 -8.28 -9.18 0.67
CA ALA A 67 -8.76 -9.37 2.03
C ALA A 67 -9.28 -10.79 2.26
N GLU A 68 -10.04 -11.36 1.31
CA GLU A 68 -10.49 -12.76 1.32
C GLU A 68 -9.31 -13.74 1.23
N ARG A 69 -8.33 -13.47 0.36
CA ARG A 69 -7.11 -14.29 0.21
C ARG A 69 -6.33 -14.39 1.52
N ARG A 70 -6.22 -13.28 2.27
CA ARG A 70 -5.54 -13.23 3.57
C ARG A 70 -6.22 -14.07 4.65
N GLN A 71 -7.53 -14.34 4.55
CA GLN A 71 -8.24 -15.22 5.49
C GLN A 71 -7.74 -16.67 5.46
N LYS A 72 -7.10 -17.08 4.36
CA LYS A 72 -6.54 -18.43 4.16
C LYS A 72 -5.03 -18.39 3.94
N MET A 73 -4.33 -17.57 4.73
CA MET A 73 -2.87 -17.46 4.71
C MET A 73 -2.31 -17.14 3.32
N GLY A 74 -3.04 -16.35 2.53
CA GLY A 74 -2.62 -15.97 1.19
C GLY A 74 -3.03 -16.96 0.09
N GLY A 75 -3.73 -18.05 0.42
CA GLY A 75 -4.25 -19.01 -0.55
C GLY A 75 -5.45 -18.47 -1.33
N MET A 76 -5.51 -18.80 -2.62
CA MET A 76 -6.65 -18.48 -3.47
C MET A 76 -7.90 -19.26 -3.00
N THR A 77 -9.03 -18.57 -2.86
CA THR A 77 -10.33 -19.16 -2.53
C THR A 77 -11.36 -18.78 -3.60
N LEU A 78 -12.47 -19.51 -3.69
CA LEU A 78 -13.56 -19.16 -4.62
C LEU A 78 -14.07 -17.73 -4.39
N LYS A 79 -14.15 -17.27 -3.14
CA LYS A 79 -14.55 -15.89 -2.82
C LYS A 79 -13.56 -14.86 -3.35
N ALA A 80 -12.28 -15.06 -3.06
CA ALA A 80 -11.22 -14.16 -3.55
C ALA A 80 -11.19 -14.14 -5.08
N MET A 81 -11.26 -15.33 -5.70
CA MET A 81 -11.29 -15.50 -7.15
C MET A 81 -12.45 -14.75 -7.79
N ASN A 82 -13.66 -14.86 -7.25
CA ASN A 82 -14.83 -14.16 -7.79
C ASN A 82 -14.66 -12.63 -7.77
N TRP A 83 -14.05 -12.07 -6.72
CA TRP A 83 -13.76 -10.65 -6.66
C TRP A 83 -12.67 -10.23 -7.64
N TYR A 84 -11.60 -11.01 -7.78
CA TYR A 84 -10.59 -10.76 -8.81
C TYR A 84 -11.18 -10.86 -10.23
N LEU A 85 -12.07 -11.81 -10.50
CA LEU A 85 -12.73 -11.92 -11.81
C LEU A 85 -13.51 -10.65 -12.15
N LYS A 86 -14.31 -10.13 -11.21
CA LYS A 86 -15.04 -8.87 -11.40
C LYS A 86 -14.10 -7.69 -11.66
N ALA A 87 -12.98 -7.59 -10.93
CA ALA A 87 -11.99 -6.53 -11.14
C ALA A 87 -11.27 -6.68 -12.50
N ALA A 88 -10.89 -7.91 -12.87
CA ALA A 88 -10.22 -8.23 -14.13
C ALA A 88 -11.12 -8.02 -15.36
N GLU A 89 -12.42 -8.30 -15.25
CA GLU A 89 -13.41 -8.00 -16.30
C GLU A 89 -13.51 -6.48 -16.58
N GLN A 90 -13.18 -5.66 -15.59
CA GLN A 90 -13.10 -4.20 -15.70
C GLN A 90 -11.68 -3.68 -15.99
N GLY A 91 -10.73 -4.57 -16.31
CA GLY A 91 -9.40 -4.21 -16.77
C GLY A 91 -8.35 -3.97 -15.68
N ASP A 92 -8.59 -4.43 -14.43
CA ASP A 92 -7.55 -4.37 -13.40
C ASP A 92 -6.42 -5.38 -13.69
N PRO A 93 -5.19 -4.92 -14.00
CA PRO A 93 -4.11 -5.83 -14.38
C PRO A 93 -3.65 -6.68 -13.19
N TYR A 94 -3.70 -6.15 -11.97
CA TYR A 94 -3.24 -6.87 -10.78
C TYR A 94 -4.16 -8.05 -10.45
N ALA A 95 -5.47 -7.90 -10.62
CA ALA A 95 -6.46 -8.95 -10.48
C ALA A 95 -6.22 -10.06 -11.51
N MET A 96 -5.96 -9.70 -12.78
CA MET A 96 -5.59 -10.67 -13.83
C MET A 96 -4.34 -11.46 -13.43
N LEU A 97 -3.31 -10.77 -12.93
CA LEU A 97 -2.08 -11.42 -12.47
C LEU A 97 -2.31 -12.31 -11.22
N ARG A 98 -3.22 -11.93 -10.32
CA ARG A 98 -3.60 -12.76 -9.16
C ARG A 98 -4.35 -14.02 -9.58
N LEU A 99 -5.23 -13.95 -10.58
CA LEU A 99 -5.92 -15.11 -11.13
C LEU A 99 -4.93 -16.12 -11.73
N PHE A 100 -3.89 -15.62 -12.39
CA PHE A 100 -2.78 -16.45 -12.89
C PHE A 100 -1.94 -17.07 -11.75
N GLU A 101 -1.31 -16.26 -10.88
CA GLU A 101 -0.43 -16.76 -9.80
C GLU A 101 -1.17 -17.68 -8.81
N GLY A 102 -2.43 -17.36 -8.51
CA GLY A 102 -3.23 -18.07 -7.52
C GLY A 102 -3.77 -19.42 -8.00
N GLY A 103 -3.49 -19.81 -9.25
CA GLY A 103 -4.00 -21.05 -9.83
C GLY A 103 -5.52 -21.11 -9.76
N ALA A 104 -6.20 -20.05 -10.21
CA ALA A 104 -7.66 -19.96 -10.19
C ALA A 104 -8.35 -21.24 -10.72
N CYS A 105 -7.77 -21.85 -11.76
CA CYS A 105 -8.25 -23.10 -12.36
C CYS A 105 -8.00 -24.38 -11.55
N ILE A 106 -7.15 -24.32 -10.52
CA ILE A 106 -6.87 -25.41 -9.58
C ILE A 106 -7.68 -25.21 -8.30
N ALA A 107 -7.95 -23.95 -7.91
CA ALA A 107 -8.64 -23.59 -6.68
C ALA A 107 -10.17 -23.52 -6.79
N GLY A 108 -10.73 -23.36 -7.99
CA GLY A 108 -12.16 -23.40 -8.27
C GLY A 108 -12.60 -24.67 -8.99
N ASP A 109 -13.85 -25.10 -8.78
CA ASP A 109 -14.48 -26.19 -9.57
C ASP A 109 -14.73 -25.77 -11.03
N GLU A 110 -14.70 -24.46 -11.33
CA GLU A 110 -14.83 -23.87 -12.66
C GLU A 110 -13.65 -22.93 -12.95
N CYS A 111 -12.93 -23.24 -14.03
CA CYS A 111 -11.89 -22.40 -14.62
C CYS A 111 -12.56 -21.57 -15.73
N PRO A 112 -12.46 -20.22 -15.72
CA PRO A 112 -12.88 -19.42 -16.86
C PRO A 112 -12.18 -19.92 -18.13
N GLU A 113 -12.90 -20.03 -19.26
CA GLU A 113 -12.36 -20.62 -20.51
C GLU A 113 -11.04 -19.99 -20.98
N ASP A 114 -10.73 -18.76 -20.57
CA ASP A 114 -9.53 -17.99 -20.93
C ASP A 114 -8.51 -17.81 -19.78
N ALA A 115 -8.58 -18.60 -18.71
CA ALA A 115 -7.81 -18.34 -17.49
C ALA A 115 -6.29 -18.60 -17.58
N GLU A 116 -5.81 -19.26 -18.64
CA GLU A 116 -4.37 -19.29 -18.97
C GLU A 116 -3.89 -17.97 -19.60
N GLY A 117 -4.80 -17.20 -20.23
CA GLY A 117 -4.51 -15.98 -21.00
C GLY A 117 -4.52 -14.69 -20.18
N TRP A 118 -4.62 -14.75 -18.85
CA TRP A 118 -4.73 -13.55 -18.02
C TRP A 118 -3.50 -12.65 -18.08
N ARG A 119 -2.30 -13.21 -18.21
CA ARG A 119 -1.07 -12.40 -18.35
C ARG A 119 -1.03 -11.71 -19.70
N GLU A 120 -1.43 -12.40 -20.76
CA GLU A 120 -1.51 -11.89 -22.13
C GLU A 120 -2.58 -10.79 -22.23
N LYS A 121 -3.73 -10.97 -21.57
CA LYS A 121 -4.77 -9.94 -21.46
C LYS A 121 -4.28 -8.74 -20.65
N ALA A 122 -3.64 -8.96 -19.50
CA ALA A 122 -3.05 -7.89 -18.70
C ALA A 122 -2.02 -7.09 -19.51
N LEU A 123 -1.18 -7.77 -20.29
CA LEU A 123 -0.25 -7.13 -21.21
C LEU A 123 -0.98 -6.31 -22.28
N ALA A 124 -1.95 -6.91 -22.98
CA ALA A 124 -2.68 -6.28 -24.07
C ALA A 124 -3.44 -5.01 -23.64
N GLU A 125 -3.99 -4.99 -22.42
CA GLU A 125 -4.72 -3.84 -21.89
C GLU A 125 -3.82 -2.79 -21.22
N THR A 126 -2.68 -3.21 -20.68
CA THR A 126 -1.78 -2.31 -19.94
C THR A 126 -0.76 -1.63 -20.86
N LEU A 127 -0.25 -2.35 -21.87
CA LEU A 127 0.80 -1.84 -22.75
C LEU A 127 0.42 -0.53 -23.47
N PRO A 128 -0.75 -0.38 -24.11
CA PRO A 128 -1.10 0.86 -24.79
C PRO A 128 -1.17 2.07 -23.86
N ARG A 129 -1.59 1.87 -22.60
CA ARG A 129 -1.64 2.94 -21.59
C ARG A 129 -0.23 3.36 -21.17
N ALA A 130 0.64 2.38 -20.91
CA ALA A 130 2.04 2.63 -20.58
C ALA A 130 2.77 3.36 -21.72
N GLU A 131 2.56 2.96 -22.97
CA GLU A 131 3.08 3.64 -24.16
C GLU A 131 2.54 5.07 -24.31
N ALA A 132 1.31 5.32 -23.84
CA ALA A 132 0.71 6.65 -23.80
C ALA A 132 1.20 7.52 -22.62
N GLY A 133 2.10 7.01 -21.76
CA GLY A 133 2.69 7.76 -20.65
C GLY A 133 2.02 7.53 -19.29
N ASP A 134 1.07 6.60 -19.16
CA ASP A 134 0.48 6.23 -17.87
C ASP A 134 1.52 5.51 -17.02
N THR A 135 2.01 6.20 -15.99
CA THR A 135 3.09 5.67 -15.14
C THR A 135 2.66 4.52 -14.23
N ASP A 136 1.37 4.44 -13.88
CA ASP A 136 0.84 3.30 -13.11
C ASP A 136 0.73 2.07 -14.00
N ALA A 137 0.37 2.24 -15.27
CA ALA A 137 0.42 1.18 -16.26
C ALA A 137 1.87 0.71 -16.51
N MET A 138 2.85 1.62 -16.58
CA MET A 138 4.27 1.25 -16.66
C MET A 138 4.70 0.41 -15.44
N LEU A 139 4.30 0.80 -14.22
CA LEU A 139 4.57 0.02 -13.02
C LEU A 139 3.85 -1.34 -13.03
N ALA A 140 2.62 -1.41 -13.55
CA ALA A 140 1.93 -2.69 -13.71
C ALA A 140 2.68 -3.61 -14.69
N LEU A 141 3.24 -3.08 -15.80
CA LEU A 141 4.03 -3.85 -16.75
C LEU A 141 5.27 -4.52 -16.13
N TYR A 142 5.91 -3.89 -15.13
CA TYR A 142 6.97 -4.55 -14.35
C TYR A 142 6.52 -5.91 -13.79
N HIS A 143 5.30 -5.97 -13.24
CA HIS A 143 4.74 -7.21 -12.71
C HIS A 143 4.24 -8.17 -13.80
N VAL A 144 3.66 -7.64 -14.88
CA VAL A 144 3.19 -8.43 -16.04
C VAL A 144 4.37 -9.18 -16.66
N TYR A 145 5.42 -8.48 -17.08
CA TYR A 145 6.58 -9.09 -17.74
C TYR A 145 7.35 -10.03 -16.82
N ARG A 146 7.47 -9.70 -15.52
CA ARG A 146 8.02 -10.65 -14.52
C ARG A 146 7.28 -11.97 -14.51
N LEU A 147 5.95 -11.94 -14.61
CA LEU A 147 5.11 -13.14 -14.63
C LEU A 147 5.06 -13.83 -16.00
N MET A 148 5.51 -13.16 -17.07
CA MET A 148 5.75 -13.76 -18.38
C MET A 148 7.18 -14.29 -18.55
N ASP A 149 7.96 -14.38 -17.46
CA ASP A 149 9.36 -14.78 -17.43
C ASP A 149 10.33 -13.85 -18.22
N ASP A 150 9.89 -12.64 -18.57
CA ASP A 150 10.72 -11.59 -19.17
C ASP A 150 11.09 -10.53 -18.13
N ARG A 151 12.00 -10.90 -17.23
CA ARG A 151 12.44 -9.99 -16.17
C ARG A 151 13.19 -8.76 -16.70
N GLY A 152 13.82 -8.86 -17.87
CA GLY A 152 14.55 -7.75 -18.48
C GLY A 152 13.58 -6.64 -18.87
N GLU A 153 12.59 -6.97 -19.69
CA GLU A 153 11.57 -6.00 -20.13
C GLU A 153 10.78 -5.45 -18.93
N GLY A 154 10.49 -6.27 -17.92
CA GLY A 154 9.85 -5.78 -16.69
C GLY A 154 10.66 -4.70 -15.98
N VAL A 155 11.98 -4.90 -15.85
CA VAL A 155 12.87 -3.90 -15.24
C VAL A 155 12.94 -2.63 -16.09
N ASP A 156 12.99 -2.75 -17.41
CA ASP A 156 12.98 -1.60 -18.31
C ASP A 156 11.71 -0.74 -18.12
N TRP A 157 10.54 -1.37 -17.93
CA TRP A 157 9.30 -0.64 -17.62
C TRP A 157 9.29 -0.02 -16.21
N LEU A 158 9.88 -0.68 -15.22
CA LEU A 158 10.05 -0.11 -13.88
C LEU A 158 10.93 1.15 -13.93
N GLU A 159 12.04 1.09 -14.69
CA GLU A 159 12.94 2.23 -14.90
C GLU A 159 12.20 3.38 -15.60
N LYS A 160 11.48 3.10 -16.70
CA LYS A 160 10.64 4.10 -17.38
C LYS A 160 9.63 4.76 -16.44
N ALA A 161 8.93 3.98 -15.62
CA ALA A 161 7.97 4.50 -14.64
C ALA A 161 8.65 5.41 -13.60
N ALA A 162 9.81 4.98 -13.08
CA ALA A 162 10.57 5.74 -12.09
C ALA A 162 11.13 7.05 -12.66
N GLU A 163 11.64 7.02 -13.89
CA GLU A 163 12.13 8.19 -14.63
C GLU A 163 11.01 9.16 -14.98
N ALA A 164 9.81 8.64 -15.29
CA ALA A 164 8.60 9.45 -15.52
C ALA A 164 8.02 10.05 -14.22
N GLY A 165 8.61 9.75 -13.06
CA GLY A 165 8.27 10.39 -11.79
C GLY A 165 7.38 9.57 -10.87
N ASN A 166 6.98 8.34 -11.23
CA ASN A 166 6.10 7.54 -10.38
C ASN A 166 6.77 7.19 -9.05
N PRO A 167 6.26 7.65 -7.90
CA PRO A 167 6.97 7.51 -6.64
C PRO A 167 7.00 6.07 -6.13
N GLU A 168 5.98 5.25 -6.44
CA GLU A 168 5.99 3.84 -6.10
C GLU A 168 7.06 3.09 -6.93
N ALA A 169 7.16 3.37 -8.23
CA ALA A 169 8.19 2.82 -9.10
C ALA A 169 9.60 3.24 -8.67
N GLN A 170 9.81 4.52 -8.34
CA GLN A 170 11.08 5.02 -7.80
C GLN A 170 11.46 4.27 -6.52
N THR A 171 10.51 4.10 -5.60
CA THR A 171 10.73 3.34 -4.36
C THR A 171 11.08 1.88 -4.66
N ARG A 172 10.35 1.22 -5.56
CA ARG A 172 10.62 -0.17 -5.95
C ARG A 172 11.97 -0.33 -6.63
N LEU A 173 12.37 0.61 -7.49
CA LEU A 173 13.69 0.61 -8.12
C LEU A 173 14.79 0.78 -7.08
N GLY A 174 14.62 1.70 -6.12
CA GLY A 174 15.53 1.84 -4.98
C GLY A 174 15.64 0.55 -4.14
N MET A 175 14.52 -0.12 -3.89
CA MET A 175 14.51 -1.42 -3.18
C MET A 175 15.23 -2.52 -3.96
N ASN A 176 15.04 -2.58 -5.27
CA ASN A 176 15.73 -3.54 -6.15
C ASN A 176 17.25 -3.32 -6.13
N ILE A 177 17.70 -2.06 -6.26
CA ILE A 177 19.11 -1.69 -6.18
C ILE A 177 19.68 -2.12 -4.84
N ARG A 178 19.05 -1.71 -3.72
CA ARG A 178 19.42 -2.08 -2.34
C ARG A 178 19.44 -3.60 -2.14
N GLY A 179 18.57 -4.33 -2.81
CA GLY A 179 18.46 -5.79 -2.71
C GLY A 179 19.50 -6.59 -3.50
N GLY A 180 20.34 -5.95 -4.31
CA GLY A 180 21.34 -6.68 -5.11
C GLY A 180 21.38 -6.31 -6.59
N GLN A 181 20.31 -5.73 -7.12
CA GLN A 181 20.15 -5.54 -8.56
C GLN A 181 21.08 -4.45 -9.11
N GLY A 182 21.59 -4.68 -10.32
CA GLY A 182 22.56 -3.80 -10.97
C GLY A 182 24.02 -4.12 -10.62
N TRP A 183 24.94 -3.35 -11.20
CA TRP A 183 26.39 -3.59 -11.11
C TRP A 183 27.04 -2.80 -9.95
N TYR A 184 26.49 -2.98 -8.74
CA TYR A 184 27.01 -2.36 -7.52
C TYR A 184 27.80 -3.38 -6.71
N PHE A 185 29.13 -3.27 -6.75
CA PHE A 185 30.02 -4.20 -6.05
C PHE A 185 30.27 -3.87 -4.58
N LEU A 186 30.03 -2.62 -4.20
CA LEU A 186 30.20 -2.13 -2.83
C LEU A 186 28.82 -1.81 -2.27
N GLU A 187 28.57 -2.25 -1.04
CA GLU A 187 27.30 -2.00 -0.37
C GLU A 187 27.04 -0.50 -0.18
N SER A 188 28.06 0.29 0.14
CA SER A 188 27.90 1.75 0.25
C SER A 188 27.40 2.39 -1.05
N ARG A 189 27.96 2.00 -2.21
CA ARG A 189 27.51 2.52 -3.52
C ARG A 189 26.10 2.09 -3.88
N ARG A 190 25.71 0.89 -3.44
CA ARG A 190 24.35 0.38 -3.60
C ARG A 190 23.36 1.21 -2.77
N LEU A 191 23.71 1.49 -1.52
CA LEU A 191 22.92 2.33 -0.62
C LEU A 191 22.82 3.76 -1.14
N GLU A 192 23.91 4.36 -1.62
CA GLU A 192 23.93 5.69 -2.25
C GLU A 192 23.00 5.73 -3.48
N ALA A 193 23.09 4.75 -4.38
CA ALA A 193 22.22 4.71 -5.57
C ALA A 193 20.74 4.48 -5.21
N ALA A 194 20.45 3.69 -4.18
CA ALA A 194 19.09 3.50 -3.70
C ALA A 194 18.54 4.78 -3.02
N GLU A 195 19.38 5.49 -2.26
CA GLU A 195 19.06 6.76 -1.61
C GLU A 195 18.55 7.78 -2.63
N GLU A 196 19.20 7.92 -3.78
CA GLU A 196 18.78 8.87 -4.83
C GLU A 196 17.33 8.65 -5.27
N TRP A 197 16.91 7.39 -5.45
CA TRP A 197 15.56 7.05 -5.85
C TRP A 197 14.55 7.22 -4.71
N PHE A 198 14.91 6.80 -3.49
CA PHE A 198 14.05 7.02 -2.33
C PHE A 198 13.84 8.51 -2.06
N ARG A 199 14.88 9.34 -2.24
CA ARG A 199 14.78 10.78 -2.07
C ARG A 199 13.83 11.41 -3.08
N LYS A 200 13.92 11.06 -4.36
CA LYS A 200 12.99 11.54 -5.39
C LYS A 200 11.53 11.23 -5.04
N ALA A 201 11.23 10.04 -4.52
CA ALA A 201 9.86 9.65 -4.16
C ALA A 201 9.41 10.31 -2.84
N ALA A 202 10.30 10.38 -1.85
CA ALA A 202 10.01 10.97 -0.54
C ALA A 202 9.74 12.48 -0.64
N GLU A 203 10.47 13.19 -1.51
CA GLU A 203 10.26 14.62 -1.78
C GLU A 203 8.92 14.91 -2.48
N GLN A 204 8.32 13.91 -3.13
CA GLN A 204 6.96 13.97 -3.68
C GLN A 204 5.88 13.69 -2.63
N GLY A 205 6.25 13.40 -1.38
CA GLY A 205 5.31 13.08 -0.30
C GLY A 205 4.98 11.59 -0.19
N TYR A 206 5.67 10.70 -0.92
CA TYR A 206 5.38 9.27 -0.87
C TYR A 206 5.95 8.63 0.40
N VAL A 207 5.06 8.31 1.33
CA VAL A 207 5.39 7.88 2.69
C VAL A 207 6.26 6.61 2.74
N PRO A 208 6.02 5.55 1.93
CA PRO A 208 6.90 4.38 1.91
C PRO A 208 8.35 4.71 1.52
N ALA A 209 8.57 5.72 0.67
CA ALA A 209 9.90 6.19 0.35
C ALA A 209 10.57 6.94 1.50
N MET A 210 9.80 7.66 2.32
CA MET A 210 10.35 8.36 3.50
C MET A 210 10.92 7.36 4.51
N ASP A 211 10.21 6.27 4.79
CA ASP A 211 10.72 5.20 5.67
C ASP A 211 11.96 4.52 5.06
N ALA A 212 11.89 4.19 3.77
CA ALA A 212 13.01 3.59 3.04
C ALA A 212 14.26 4.49 3.04
N LEU A 213 14.08 5.80 2.81
CA LEU A 213 15.13 6.80 2.83
C LEU A 213 15.73 6.93 4.23
N SER A 214 14.89 7.00 5.27
CA SER A 214 15.35 7.03 6.66
C SER A 214 16.22 5.81 7.00
N ALA A 215 15.81 4.61 6.57
CA ALA A 215 16.58 3.38 6.78
C ALA A 215 17.92 3.40 6.05
N VAL A 216 17.96 3.83 4.78
CA VAL A 216 19.20 3.90 3.99
C VAL A 216 20.15 4.97 4.53
N LEU A 217 19.65 6.15 4.91
CA LEU A 217 20.46 7.20 5.53
C LEU A 217 21.05 6.73 6.86
N SER A 218 20.30 5.96 7.66
CA SER A 218 20.81 5.36 8.89
C SER A 218 21.96 4.39 8.62
N ASN A 219 21.85 3.54 7.58
CA ASN A 219 22.91 2.61 7.19
C ASN A 219 24.15 3.32 6.61
N LEU A 220 23.96 4.49 6.01
CA LEU A 220 25.02 5.39 5.56
C LEU A 220 25.56 6.29 6.68
N GLU A 221 25.11 6.07 7.93
CA GLU A 221 25.50 6.84 9.12
C GLU A 221 25.16 8.34 9.05
N ARG A 222 24.20 8.73 8.19
CA ARG A 222 23.65 10.09 8.05
C ARG A 222 22.48 10.28 9.00
N TYR A 223 22.74 10.14 10.31
CA TYR A 223 21.73 10.00 11.35
C TYR A 223 20.77 11.20 11.50
N GLU A 224 21.28 12.42 11.37
CA GLU A 224 20.45 13.63 11.48
C GLU A 224 19.36 13.66 10.40
N GLU A 225 19.73 13.47 9.13
CA GLU A 225 18.76 13.38 8.03
C GLU A 225 17.84 12.16 8.17
N ALA A 226 18.38 11.01 8.61
CA ALA A 226 17.58 9.82 8.85
C ALA A 226 16.47 10.07 9.88
N TRP A 227 16.78 10.84 10.94
CA TRP A 227 15.79 11.24 11.93
C TRP A 227 14.71 12.13 11.34
N GLU A 228 15.08 13.15 10.56
CA GLU A 228 14.11 14.03 9.91
C GLU A 228 13.11 13.25 9.04
N TRP A 229 13.60 12.30 8.25
CA TRP A 229 12.72 11.45 7.43
C TRP A 229 11.91 10.45 8.25
N THR A 230 12.39 10.02 9.43
CA THR A 230 11.59 9.22 10.39
C THR A 230 10.38 10.01 10.88
N VAL A 231 10.61 11.28 11.23
CA VAL A 231 9.55 12.17 11.72
C VAL A 231 8.53 12.40 10.60
N LYS A 232 8.99 12.70 9.38
CA LYS A 232 8.11 12.89 8.22
C LYS A 232 7.31 11.62 7.86
N SER A 233 7.91 10.44 7.89
CA SER A 233 7.19 9.19 7.59
C SER A 233 6.11 8.93 8.65
N SER A 234 6.45 9.11 9.93
CA SER A 234 5.52 9.07 11.05
C SER A 234 4.36 10.03 10.82
N GLU A 235 4.63 11.31 10.56
CA GLU A 235 3.61 12.34 10.24
C GLU A 235 2.73 11.97 9.05
N GLY A 236 3.26 11.23 8.07
CA GLY A 236 2.53 10.68 6.94
C GLY A 236 1.71 9.42 7.24
N GLY A 237 1.66 8.93 8.48
CA GLY A 237 0.89 7.74 8.88
C GLY A 237 1.68 6.42 8.81
N ASP A 238 2.99 6.44 8.57
CA ASP A 238 3.80 5.22 8.58
C ASP A 238 3.87 4.60 9.97
N LEU A 239 3.37 3.37 10.09
CA LEU A 239 3.42 2.63 11.35
C LEU A 239 4.86 2.36 11.82
N ASN A 240 5.80 2.15 10.90
CA ASN A 240 7.19 1.90 11.27
C ASN A 240 7.86 3.16 11.81
N GLY A 241 7.73 4.29 11.10
CA GLY A 241 8.18 5.61 11.52
C GLY A 241 7.57 6.02 12.86
N ARG A 242 6.27 5.76 13.08
CA ARG A 242 5.60 6.03 14.36
C ARG A 242 6.17 5.20 15.51
N LYS A 243 6.51 3.93 15.27
CA LYS A 243 7.22 3.07 16.25
C LYS A 243 8.63 3.58 16.53
N TRP A 244 9.38 3.99 15.52
CA TRP A 244 10.71 4.59 15.69
C TRP A 244 10.66 5.86 16.53
N LEU A 245 9.71 6.76 16.24
CA LEU A 245 9.49 7.98 17.01
C LEU A 245 9.25 7.67 18.49
N ALA A 246 8.36 6.71 18.78
CA ALA A 246 8.04 6.28 20.13
C ALA A 246 9.26 5.71 20.86
N ASN A 247 10.00 4.81 20.22
CA ASN A 247 11.18 4.17 20.80
C ASN A 247 12.30 5.18 21.08
N CYS A 248 12.57 6.11 20.17
CA CYS A 248 13.57 7.16 20.37
C CYS A 248 13.18 8.16 21.49
N TYR A 249 11.89 8.44 21.67
CA TYR A 249 11.42 9.23 22.82
C TYR A 249 11.56 8.49 24.15
N LEU A 250 11.39 7.17 24.17
CA LEU A 250 11.58 6.37 25.38
C LEU A 250 13.05 6.19 25.75
N ASP A 251 13.90 5.99 24.74
CA ASP A 251 15.32 5.72 24.91
C ASP A 251 16.14 6.26 23.72
N PRO A 252 16.53 7.54 23.73
CA PRO A 252 17.27 8.14 22.61
C PRO A 252 18.70 7.57 22.46
N ASP A 253 19.25 6.92 23.48
CA ASP A 253 20.59 6.33 23.45
C ASP A 253 20.60 4.91 22.86
N ASP A 254 19.42 4.30 22.64
CA ASP A 254 19.25 2.93 22.11
C ASP A 254 19.71 2.81 20.63
N ALA A 255 19.64 3.90 19.86
CA ALA A 255 20.07 3.91 18.47
C ALA A 255 20.67 5.27 18.05
N PRO A 256 21.82 5.31 17.34
CA PRO A 256 22.45 6.56 16.90
C PRO A 256 21.57 7.43 16.00
N ARG A 257 20.56 6.85 15.33
CA ARG A 257 19.58 7.59 14.51
C ARG A 257 18.58 8.41 15.32
N CYS A 258 18.51 8.25 16.64
CA CYS A 258 17.59 9.01 17.48
C CYS A 258 18.17 10.40 17.76
N ASN A 259 17.69 11.43 17.05
CA ASN A 259 18.09 12.81 17.29
C ASN A 259 17.00 13.59 18.06
N THR A 260 16.81 13.22 19.33
CA THR A 260 15.79 13.80 20.21
C THR A 260 16.20 13.72 21.67
N GLU A 261 15.66 14.62 22.50
CA GLU A 261 15.66 14.44 23.95
C GLU A 261 14.71 13.29 24.36
N LYS A 262 14.95 12.74 25.55
CA LYS A 262 14.12 11.70 26.16
C LYS A 262 12.77 12.27 26.59
N LYS A 263 11.68 11.73 26.05
CA LYS A 263 10.28 12.11 26.27
C LYS A 263 9.43 10.88 26.63
N PRO A 264 9.61 10.29 27.82
CA PRO A 264 9.09 8.96 28.15
C PRO A 264 7.56 8.89 28.11
N VAL A 265 6.87 9.94 28.58
CA VAL A 265 5.40 10.03 28.56
C VAL A 265 4.88 10.05 27.12
N ILE A 266 5.46 10.87 26.25
CA ILE A 266 5.05 10.96 24.83
C ILE A 266 5.35 9.66 24.10
N GLY A 267 6.55 9.09 24.28
CA GLY A 267 6.91 7.82 23.67
C GLY A 267 5.98 6.68 24.08
N TRP A 268 5.58 6.63 25.36
CA TRP A 268 4.59 5.67 25.84
C TRP A 268 3.19 5.94 25.29
N ALA A 269 2.77 7.20 25.18
CA ALA A 269 1.48 7.58 24.61
C ALA A 269 1.35 7.12 23.15
N ILE A 270 2.42 7.27 22.36
CA ILE A 270 2.45 6.78 20.97
C ILE A 270 2.33 5.25 20.91
N LEU A 271 3.10 4.51 21.73
CA LEU A 271 3.00 3.04 21.74
C LEU A 271 1.62 2.56 22.21
N TYR A 272 1.03 3.27 23.17
CA TYR A 272 -0.33 3.00 23.63
C TYR A 272 -1.34 3.22 22.49
N ALA A 273 -1.29 4.35 21.79
CA ALA A 273 -2.17 4.61 20.65
C ALA A 273 -2.03 3.57 19.53
N ILE A 274 -0.79 3.17 19.18
CA ILE A 274 -0.54 2.07 18.23
C ILE A 274 -1.19 0.76 18.71
N ASN A 275 -1.09 0.46 20.01
CA ASN A 275 -1.68 -0.76 20.57
C ASN A 275 -3.21 -0.74 20.53
N GLU A 276 -3.85 0.40 20.77
CA GLU A 276 -5.31 0.52 20.68
C GLU A 276 -5.81 0.44 19.22
N GLU A 277 -5.11 1.05 18.27
CA GLU A 277 -5.53 1.10 16.87
C GLU A 277 -5.22 -0.18 16.08
N VAL A 278 -4.02 -0.72 16.27
CA VAL A 278 -3.52 -1.89 15.52
C VAL A 278 -3.73 -3.19 16.29
N GLY A 279 -3.58 -3.16 17.61
CA GLY A 279 -3.75 -4.34 18.46
C GLY A 279 -2.79 -5.50 18.15
N GLY A 280 -3.13 -6.66 18.70
CA GLY A 280 -2.46 -7.93 18.45
C GLY A 280 -1.12 -8.15 19.17
N PRO A 281 -0.56 -9.37 19.09
CA PRO A 281 0.59 -9.77 19.91
C PRO A 281 1.87 -8.96 19.68
N SER A 282 2.01 -8.33 18.50
CA SER A 282 3.18 -7.53 18.15
C SER A 282 3.20 -6.19 18.92
N SER A 283 2.09 -5.46 18.94
CA SER A 283 1.98 -4.18 19.64
C SER A 283 2.03 -4.38 21.16
N GLU A 284 1.34 -5.40 21.68
CA GLU A 284 1.39 -5.80 23.09
C GLU A 284 2.84 -6.14 23.53
N ARG A 285 3.58 -6.84 22.69
CA ARG A 285 4.99 -7.15 22.94
C ARG A 285 5.84 -5.88 22.97
N SER A 286 5.63 -4.94 22.04
CA SER A 286 6.36 -3.66 22.04
C SER A 286 6.13 -2.87 23.33
N MET A 287 4.88 -2.76 23.78
CA MET A 287 4.53 -2.14 25.06
C MET A 287 5.21 -2.85 26.24
N ARG A 288 5.14 -4.18 26.30
CA ARG A 288 5.74 -4.97 27.38
C ARG A 288 7.25 -4.80 27.47
N LEU A 289 7.96 -4.77 26.33
CA LEU A 289 9.43 -4.65 26.29
C LEU A 289 9.92 -3.28 26.78
N ARG A 290 9.10 -2.24 26.65
CA ARG A 290 9.46 -0.86 27.05
C ARG A 290 8.87 -0.46 28.41
N ARG A 291 8.11 -1.34 29.05
CA ARG A 291 7.36 -1.03 30.29
C ARG A 291 8.25 -0.53 31.41
N ASP A 292 9.46 -1.09 31.54
CA ASP A 292 10.40 -0.73 32.61
C ASP A 292 11.12 0.61 32.34
N GLN A 293 10.94 1.19 31.14
CA GLN A 293 11.48 2.52 30.80
C GLN A 293 10.58 3.66 31.28
N VAL A 294 9.39 3.36 31.83
CA VAL A 294 8.41 4.34 32.30
C VAL A 294 7.79 3.95 33.64
N THR A 295 7.56 4.93 34.51
CA THR A 295 6.89 4.70 35.80
C THR A 295 5.38 4.51 35.64
N ASP A 296 4.73 3.99 36.67
CA ASP A 296 3.27 3.83 36.70
C ASP A 296 2.54 5.18 36.51
N GLU A 297 3.06 6.24 37.12
CA GLU A 297 2.55 7.62 36.98
C GLU A 297 2.70 8.12 35.54
N GLN A 298 3.86 7.93 34.92
CA GLN A 298 4.10 8.33 33.53
C GLN A 298 3.20 7.57 32.55
N ARG A 299 2.87 6.31 32.83
CA ARG A 299 1.94 5.55 31.98
C ARG A 299 0.51 6.05 32.10
N GLU A 300 0.09 6.50 33.28
CA GLU A 300 -1.23 7.08 33.46
C GLU A 300 -1.34 8.46 32.80
N GLU A 301 -0.29 9.28 32.96
CA GLU A 301 -0.16 10.55 32.25
C GLU A 301 -0.18 10.34 30.73
N ALA A 302 0.55 9.34 30.23
CA ALA A 302 0.59 9.01 28.81
C ALA A 302 -0.78 8.65 28.23
N LYS A 303 -1.64 7.94 28.98
CA LYS A 303 -3.02 7.69 28.55
C LYS A 303 -3.83 8.98 28.43
N SER A 304 -3.61 9.95 29.33
CA SER A 304 -4.33 11.22 29.31
C SER A 304 -4.02 12.10 28.10
N ILE A 305 -2.85 11.89 27.46
CA ILE A 305 -2.43 12.59 26.24
C ILE A 305 -2.49 11.72 24.98
N ALA A 306 -2.90 10.45 25.10
CA ALA A 306 -2.90 9.51 23.98
C ALA A 306 -3.85 9.92 22.86
N ASP A 307 -4.89 10.69 23.16
CA ASP A 307 -5.84 11.23 22.18
C ASP A 307 -5.18 12.13 21.12
N GLU A 308 -3.99 12.68 21.38
CA GLU A 308 -3.21 13.42 20.37
C GLU A 308 -2.63 12.51 19.26
N TRP A 309 -2.57 11.21 19.54
CA TRP A 309 -1.98 10.18 18.69
C TRP A 309 -3.03 9.18 18.18
N LEU A 310 -4.07 8.91 18.97
CA LEU A 310 -5.20 8.07 18.58
C LEU A 310 -5.93 8.67 17.38
N HIS A 311 -6.09 7.88 16.32
CA HIS A 311 -6.79 8.29 15.09
C HIS A 311 -6.21 9.55 14.44
N LYS A 312 -4.93 9.85 14.73
CA LYS A 312 -4.22 10.97 14.15
C LYS A 312 -4.21 10.83 12.63
N GLN A 313 -4.55 11.91 11.93
CA GLN A 313 -4.56 11.97 10.46
C GLN A 313 -3.16 12.32 9.91
N PRO A 314 -2.73 11.72 8.79
CA PRO A 314 -3.34 10.58 8.09
C PRO A 314 -3.30 9.29 8.95
N PRO A 315 -4.26 8.35 8.76
CA PRO A 315 -4.36 7.17 9.60
C PRO A 315 -3.12 6.27 9.48
N LEU A 316 -2.88 5.47 10.53
CA LEU A 316 -1.79 4.50 10.53
C LEU A 316 -1.91 3.51 9.37
N SER A 317 -0.77 3.19 8.76
CA SER A 317 -0.68 2.30 7.61
C SER A 317 0.65 1.56 7.59
N ASN A 318 0.64 0.28 7.21
CA ASN A 318 1.86 -0.45 6.82
C ASN A 318 2.19 -0.27 5.34
N PHE A 319 1.37 0.50 4.61
CA PHE A 319 1.45 0.69 3.16
C PHE A 319 1.72 -0.61 2.41
N PRO A 320 0.85 -1.64 2.56
CA PRO A 320 1.04 -2.88 1.84
C PRO A 320 1.08 -2.57 0.33
N PRO A 321 2.12 -3.03 -0.39
CA PRO A 321 2.18 -2.87 -1.83
C PRO A 321 0.96 -3.53 -2.45
N ARG A 322 0.43 -2.90 -3.50
CA ARG A 322 -0.74 -3.42 -4.21
C ARG A 322 -0.50 -4.85 -4.68
N PHE A 323 0.68 -5.17 -5.21
CA PHE A 323 1.04 -6.49 -5.72
C PHE A 323 2.47 -6.93 -5.34
N GLY A 324 2.70 -8.26 -5.24
CA GLY A 324 4.03 -8.85 -5.03
C GLY A 324 4.21 -9.74 -3.78
N PHE A 325 3.13 -10.05 -3.05
CA PHE A 325 3.11 -10.97 -1.90
C PHE A 325 2.11 -12.11 -2.07
#